data_AF-A0A9P8CP65-F1
#
_entry.id   AF-A0A9P8CP65-F1
#
_cell.length_a   1.000
_cell.length_b   1.000
_cell.length_c   1.000
_cell.angle_alpha   90.00
_cell.angle_beta   90.00
_cell.angle_gamma   90.00
#
_symmetry.space_group_name_H-M   'P 1'
#
loop_
_entity.id
_entity.type
_entity.pdbx_description
1 polymer ?
#
loop_
_entity_poly.entity_id
_entity_poly.type
_entity_poly.pdbx_seq_one_letter_code
_entity_poly.pdbx_strand_id
1 'polypeptide(L)'
;MALGVRTYPIMSKPGLKLLDRNKPRDFVEVLKKADLDENVRGRLLRAEGCAANWLEALPVFAAAVTAGNSAGVSPLIMNCLSIGWLISRLLYTYVYVIWQANEVLGPNEAPTRFKVWAVGATLAMSMFILAGRQA
;
A
#
# COMPACT_ATOMS: atom_id res chain seq x y z
N MET A 1 4.98 -0.03 7.52
CA MET A 1 4.65 -0.38 6.12
C MET A 1 5.01 0.72 5.13
N ALA A 2 4.38 1.91 5.11
CA ALA A 2 4.81 3.00 4.22
C ALA A 2 6.29 3.42 4.40
N LEU A 3 6.77 3.47 5.65
CA LEU A 3 8.19 3.70 5.94
C LEU A 3 9.09 2.61 5.33
N GLY A 4 8.65 1.35 5.32
CA GLY A 4 9.39 0.22 4.75
C GLY A 4 9.45 0.22 3.22
N VAL A 5 8.53 0.92 2.56
CA VAL A 5 8.54 1.08 1.11
C VAL A 5 9.46 2.23 0.72
N ARG A 6 9.43 3.33 1.48
CA ARG A 6 10.33 4.48 1.27
C ARG A 6 11.76 4.21 1.76
N THR A 7 11.99 3.20 2.58
CA THR A 7 13.34 2.70 2.87
C THR A 7 13.94 1.92 1.71
N TYR A 8 13.15 1.39 0.76
CA TYR A 8 13.70 0.70 -0.40
C TYR A 8 14.58 1.63 -1.27
N PRO A 9 14.12 2.85 -1.63
CA PRO A 9 14.99 3.88 -2.21
C PRO A 9 16.25 4.17 -1.40
N ILE A 10 16.14 4.26 -0.07
CA ILE A 10 17.27 4.53 0.84
C ILE A 10 18.27 3.36 0.89
N MET A 11 17.79 2.12 0.82
CA MET A 11 18.61 0.91 0.79
C MET A 11 19.23 0.65 -0.59
N SER A 12 18.64 1.19 -1.64
CA SER A 12 19.21 1.15 -2.99
C SER A 12 20.25 2.26 -3.16
N LYS A 13 21.49 1.92 -3.52
CA LYS A 13 22.54 2.92 -3.81
C LYS A 13 22.10 4.01 -4.81
N PRO A 14 21.38 3.69 -5.91
CA PRO A 14 20.92 4.71 -6.86
C PRO A 14 19.80 5.59 -6.28
N GLY A 15 18.84 5.00 -5.55
CA GLY A 15 17.73 5.75 -4.95
C GLY A 15 18.18 6.73 -3.87
N LEU A 16 19.15 6.34 -3.04
CA LEU A 16 19.72 7.21 -2.01
C LEU A 16 20.42 8.43 -2.62
N LYS A 17 21.15 8.24 -3.73
CA LYS A 17 21.87 9.32 -4.41
C LYS A 17 20.93 10.37 -5.04
N LEU A 18 19.77 9.91 -5.54
CA LEU A 18 18.80 10.76 -6.25
C LEU A 18 17.75 11.40 -5.32
N LEU A 19 17.68 10.95 -4.07
CA LEU A 19 16.75 11.50 -3.08
C LEU A 19 17.27 12.83 -2.53
N ASP A 20 16.70 13.94 -3.01
CA ASP A 20 16.94 15.25 -2.44
C ASP A 20 16.16 15.42 -1.13
N ARG A 21 16.89 15.61 -0.02
CA ARG A 21 16.31 15.80 1.32
C ARG A 21 15.53 17.10 1.46
N ASN A 22 15.85 18.11 0.65
CA ASN A 22 15.18 19.41 0.64
C ASN A 22 13.93 19.42 -0.26
N LYS A 23 13.87 18.51 -1.24
CA LYS A 23 12.75 18.38 -2.20
C LYS A 23 12.27 16.93 -2.32
N PRO A 24 11.81 16.29 -1.23
CA PRO A 24 11.51 14.86 -1.21
C PRO A 24 10.29 14.47 -2.07
N ARG A 25 9.47 15.43 -2.50
CA ARG A 25 8.28 15.19 -3.36
C ARG A 25 8.65 15.15 -4.84
N ASP A 26 9.77 15.77 -5.22
CA ASP A 26 10.23 15.84 -6.60
C ASP A 26 10.93 14.54 -7.02
N PHE A 27 11.16 13.63 -6.07
CA PHE A 27 11.87 12.37 -6.29
C PHE A 27 11.30 11.54 -7.46
N VAL A 28 9.97 11.49 -7.62
CA VAL A 28 9.33 10.80 -8.75
C VAL A 28 9.74 11.40 -10.09
N GLU A 29 9.81 12.72 -10.19
CA GLU A 29 10.22 13.43 -11.40
C GLU A 29 11.72 13.28 -11.66
N VAL A 30 12.53 13.28 -10.61
CA VAL A 30 13.97 12.99 -10.70
C VAL A 30 14.20 11.57 -11.24
N LEU A 31 13.48 10.57 -10.75
CA LEU A 31 13.60 9.17 -11.20
C LEU A 31 13.24 8.99 -12.68
N LYS A 32 12.25 9.73 -13.18
CA LYS A 32 11.87 9.68 -14.60
C LYS A 32 12.96 10.20 -15.53
N LYS A 33 13.74 11.19 -15.07
CA LYS A 33 14.79 11.86 -15.86
C LYS A 33 16.18 11.28 -15.67
N ALA A 34 16.41 10.58 -14.55
CA ALA A 34 17.71 10.01 -14.23
C ALA A 34 18.13 8.91 -15.21
N ASP A 35 19.42 8.83 -15.48
CA ASP A 35 20.03 7.72 -16.20
C ASP A 35 20.13 6.50 -15.26
N LEU A 36 19.14 5.62 -15.35
CA LEU A 36 18.96 4.43 -14.53
C LEU A 36 18.48 3.28 -15.40
N ASP A 37 18.95 2.08 -15.06
CA ASP A 37 18.39 0.83 -15.56
C ASP A 37 16.87 0.79 -15.38
N GLU A 38 16.17 0.30 -16.42
CA GLU A 38 14.71 0.35 -16.49
C GLU A 38 14.05 -0.47 -15.36
N ASN A 39 14.63 -1.61 -15.00
CA ASN A 39 14.10 -2.44 -13.91
C ASN A 39 14.22 -1.72 -12.57
N VAL A 40 15.37 -1.09 -12.32
CA VAL A 40 15.61 -0.31 -11.09
C VAL A 40 14.68 0.90 -11.03
N ARG A 41 14.56 1.66 -12.13
CA ARG A 41 13.66 2.81 -12.22
C ARG A 41 12.22 2.41 -11.97
N GLY A 42 11.74 1.37 -12.65
CA GLY A 42 10.39 0.85 -12.48
C GLY A 42 10.11 0.43 -11.04
N ARG A 43 11.06 -0.23 -10.39
CA ARG A 43 10.89 -0.66 -8.98
C ARG A 43 10.84 0.52 -8.01
N LEU A 44 11.66 1.55 -8.20
CA LEU A 44 11.63 2.76 -7.38
C LEU A 44 10.32 3.54 -7.57
N LEU A 45 9.82 3.66 -8.80
CA LEU A 45 8.53 4.29 -9.09
C LEU A 45 7.36 3.51 -8.46
N ARG A 46 7.37 2.17 -8.52
CA ARG A 46 6.36 1.34 -7.84
C ARG A 46 6.44 1.46 -6.33
N ALA A 47 7.63 1.63 -5.76
CA ALA A 47 7.79 1.90 -4.33
C ALA A 47 7.11 3.22 -3.93
N GLU A 48 7.37 4.33 -4.63
CA GLU A 48 6.70 5.60 -4.35
C GLU A 48 5.18 5.51 -4.53
N GLY A 49 4.69 4.86 -5.59
CA GLY A 49 3.27 4.63 -5.80
C GLY A 49 2.62 3.78 -4.69
N CYS A 50 3.31 2.74 -4.22
CA CYS A 50 2.85 1.92 -3.11
C CYS A 50 2.82 2.69 -1.77
N ALA A 51 3.78 3.59 -1.55
CA ALA A 51 3.81 4.44 -0.36
C ALA A 51 2.65 5.45 -0.35
N ALA A 52 2.38 6.10 -1.48
CA ALA A 52 1.23 6.98 -1.64
C ALA A 52 -0.10 6.24 -1.39
N ASN A 53 -0.29 5.07 -2.01
CA ASN A 53 -1.50 4.27 -1.82
C ASN A 53 -1.74 3.86 -0.36
N TRP A 54 -0.68 3.54 0.39
CA TRP A 54 -0.82 3.26 1.82
C TRP A 54 -1.29 4.48 2.59
N LEU A 55 -0.77 5.67 2.29
CA LEU A 55 -1.17 6.92 2.94
C LEU A 55 -2.63 7.29 2.63
N GLU A 56 -3.14 6.94 1.44
CA GLU A 56 -4.55 7.12 1.08
C GLU A 56 -5.48 6.12 1.78
N ALA A 57 -5.02 4.88 1.98
CA ALA A 57 -5.83 3.83 2.60
C ALA A 57 -5.87 3.91 4.15
N LEU A 58 -4.83 4.44 4.78
CA LEU A 58 -4.68 4.47 6.23
C LEU A 58 -5.79 5.28 6.94
N PRO A 59 -6.20 6.48 6.49
CA PRO A 59 -7.29 7.22 7.11
C PRO A 59 -8.63 6.48 7.04
N VAL A 60 -8.89 5.79 5.93
CA VAL A 60 -10.13 4.99 5.76
C VAL A 60 -10.16 3.84 6.76
N PHE A 61 -9.03 3.13 6.93
CA PHE A 61 -8.91 2.07 7.93
C PHE A 61 -9.05 2.60 9.36
N ALA A 62 -8.39 3.72 9.68
CA ALA A 62 -8.50 4.33 11.00
C ALA A 62 -9.96 4.71 11.32
N ALA A 63 -10.66 5.34 10.38
CA ALA A 63 -12.07 5.66 10.53
C ALA A 63 -12.95 4.40 10.71
N ALA A 64 -12.66 3.33 9.97
CA ALA A 64 -13.39 2.06 10.08
C ALA A 64 -13.22 1.40 11.46
N VAL A 65 -11.98 1.39 11.97
CA VAL A 65 -11.67 0.88 13.31
C VAL A 65 -12.34 1.73 14.39
N THR A 66 -12.28 3.05 14.28
CA THR A 66 -12.94 3.96 15.22
C THR A 66 -14.45 3.74 15.22
N ALA A 67 -15.09 3.69 14.04
CA ALA A 67 -16.53 3.49 13.91
C ALA A 67 -16.98 2.14 14.50
N GLY A 68 -16.29 1.05 14.18
CA GLY A 68 -16.62 -0.28 14.71
C GLY A 68 -16.47 -0.38 16.23
N ASN A 69 -15.42 0.21 16.79
CA ASN A 69 -15.24 0.24 18.25
C ASN A 69 -16.27 1.15 18.93
N SER A 70 -16.59 2.32 18.37
CA SER A 70 -17.59 3.22 18.95
C SER A 70 -19.00 2.65 18.92
N ALA A 71 -19.31 1.82 17.91
CA ALA A 71 -20.60 1.15 17.80
C ALA A 71 -20.72 -0.09 18.71
N GLY A 72 -19.65 -0.52 19.38
CA GLY A 72 -19.68 -1.68 20.27
C GLY A 72 -19.60 -3.03 19.54
N VAL A 73 -19.02 -3.08 18.34
CA VAL A 73 -18.74 -4.35 17.65
C VAL A 73 -17.76 -5.18 18.50
N SER A 74 -17.96 -6.51 18.54
CA SER A 74 -17.12 -7.42 19.33
C SER A 74 -15.62 -7.19 19.09
N PRO A 75 -14.80 -7.02 20.16
CA PRO A 75 -13.36 -6.81 20.04
C PRO A 75 -12.65 -7.93 19.28
N LEU A 76 -13.11 -9.17 19.41
CA LEU A 76 -12.54 -10.31 18.67
C LEU A 76 -12.68 -10.10 17.16
N ILE A 77 -13.87 -9.69 16.69
CA ILE A 77 -14.14 -9.45 15.28
C ILE A 77 -13.31 -8.26 14.78
N MET A 78 -13.30 -7.15 15.53
CA MET A 78 -12.54 -5.95 15.17
C MET A 78 -11.04 -6.24 15.07
N ASN A 79 -10.48 -7.02 15.99
CA ASN A 79 -9.08 -7.41 15.98
C ASN A 79 -8.75 -8.33 14.80
N CYS A 80 -9.58 -9.34 14.52
CA CYS A 80 -9.39 -10.23 13.38
C CYS A 80 -9.42 -9.46 12.05
N LEU A 81 -10.40 -8.56 11.86
CA LEU A 81 -10.49 -7.73 10.65
C LEU A 81 -9.31 -6.76 10.54
N SER A 82 -8.85 -6.19 11.67
CA SER A 82 -7.70 -5.28 11.70
C SER A 82 -6.39 -5.99 11.34
N ILE A 83 -6.15 -7.17 11.91
CA ILE A 83 -5.00 -8.01 11.59
C ILE A 83 -5.05 -8.42 10.11
N GLY A 84 -6.21 -8.87 9.63
CA GLY A 84 -6.42 -9.22 8.24
C GLY A 84 -6.09 -8.05 7.30
N TRP A 85 -6.52 -6.83 7.64
CA TRP A 85 -6.20 -5.64 6.87
C TRP A 85 -4.69 -5.37 6.84
N LEU A 86 -4.01 -5.45 7.99
CA LEU A 86 -2.56 -5.26 8.06
C LEU A 86 -1.80 -6.29 7.21
N ILE A 87 -2.21 -7.57 7.26
CA ILE A 87 -1.62 -8.65 6.44
C ILE A 87 -1.88 -8.41 4.95
N SER A 88 -3.11 -8.05 4.57
CA SER A 88 -3.46 -7.68 3.19
C SER A 88 -2.50 -6.63 2.64
N ARG A 89 -2.14 -5.65 3.47
CA ARG A 89 -1.26 -4.58 3.04
C ARG A 89 0.22 -4.96 2.99
N LEU A 90 0.67 -5.90 3.84
CA LEU A 90 2.00 -6.56 3.72
C LEU A 90 2.11 -7.26 2.38
N LEU A 91 1.09 -8.05 2.04
CA LEU A 91 1.02 -8.74 0.77
C LEU A 91 0.95 -7.76 -0.40
N TYR A 92 0.13 -6.70 -0.31
CA TYR A 92 0.04 -5.68 -1.37
C TYR A 92 1.40 -5.02 -1.63
N THR A 93 2.11 -4.67 -0.56
CA THR A 93 3.45 -4.05 -0.65
C THR A 93 4.44 -4.97 -1.37
N TYR A 94 4.46 -6.25 -0.98
CA TYR A 94 5.29 -7.26 -1.64
C TYR A 94 4.94 -7.41 -3.12
N VAL A 95 3.64 -7.57 -3.43
CA VAL A 95 3.17 -7.77 -4.79
C VAL A 95 3.50 -6.58 -5.68
N TYR A 96 3.25 -5.36 -5.21
CA TYR A 96 3.47 -4.14 -5.99
C TYR A 96 4.97 -3.91 -6.26
N VAL A 97 5.81 -3.95 -5.22
CA VAL A 97 7.21 -3.55 -5.38
C VAL A 97 8.04 -4.66 -6.03
N ILE A 98 7.83 -5.91 -5.63
CA ILE A 98 8.71 -7.04 -5.99
C ILE A 98 8.11 -7.88 -7.11
N TRP A 99 6.88 -8.37 -6.92
CA TRP A 99 6.30 -9.37 -7.82
C TRP A 99 5.86 -8.78 -9.17
N GLN A 100 5.29 -7.58 -9.18
CA GLN A 100 4.62 -7.01 -10.35
C GLN A 100 5.53 -6.89 -11.59
N ALA A 101 6.85 -6.78 -11.42
CA ALA A 101 7.78 -6.75 -12.55
C ALA A 101 7.76 -8.02 -13.39
N ASN A 102 7.46 -9.17 -12.75
CA ASN A 102 7.47 -10.48 -13.37
C ASN A 102 6.04 -10.99 -13.64
N GLU A 103 5.04 -10.13 -13.46
CA GLU A 103 3.65 -10.52 -13.61
C GLU A 103 3.30 -10.62 -15.11
N VAL A 104 2.90 -11.81 -15.54
CA VAL A 104 2.36 -12.06 -16.89
C VAL A 104 0.84 -12.11 -16.76
N LEU A 105 0.16 -11.15 -17.40
CA LEU A 105 -1.30 -11.03 -17.36
C LEU A 105 -1.92 -11.55 -18.66
N GLY A 106 -3.00 -12.31 -18.53
CA GLY A 106 -3.87 -12.62 -19.66
C GLY A 106 -4.66 -11.39 -20.17
N PRO A 107 -5.33 -11.49 -21.33
CA PRO A 107 -5.99 -10.36 -22.01
C PRO A 107 -7.06 -9.62 -21.17
N ASN A 108 -7.63 -10.27 -20.16
CA ASN A 108 -8.71 -9.72 -19.31
C ASN A 108 -8.44 -9.92 -17.80
N GLU A 109 -7.18 -10.13 -17.43
CA GLU A 109 -6.84 -10.39 -16.03
C GLU A 109 -6.48 -9.10 -15.30
N ALA A 110 -7.15 -8.87 -14.17
CA ALA A 110 -6.77 -7.79 -13.28
C ALA A 110 -5.38 -8.09 -12.65
N PRO A 111 -4.51 -7.07 -12.51
CA PRO A 111 -3.24 -7.22 -11.81
C PRO A 111 -3.43 -7.79 -10.40
N THR A 112 -2.53 -8.66 -9.96
CA THR A 112 -2.55 -9.29 -8.62
C THR A 112 -2.56 -8.24 -7.53
N ARG A 113 -1.87 -7.11 -7.73
CA ARG A 113 -1.92 -5.96 -6.81
C ARG A 113 -3.36 -5.49 -6.57
N PHE A 114 -4.20 -5.44 -7.60
CA PHE A 114 -5.58 -4.98 -7.48
C PHE A 114 -6.42 -5.99 -6.70
N LYS A 115 -6.25 -7.29 -6.96
CA LYS A 115 -6.93 -8.37 -6.22
C LYS A 115 -6.63 -8.27 -4.72
N VAL A 116 -5.35 -8.13 -4.35
CA VAL A 116 -4.93 -8.00 -2.94
C VAL A 116 -5.43 -6.69 -2.31
N TRP A 117 -5.41 -5.60 -3.07
CA TRP A 117 -5.96 -4.31 -2.62
C TRP A 117 -7.46 -4.40 -2.35
N ALA A 118 -8.22 -5.05 -3.23
CA ALA A 118 -9.67 -5.21 -3.09
C ALA A 118 -10.03 -5.99 -1.82
N VAL A 119 -9.27 -7.05 -1.47
CA VAL A 119 -9.44 -7.76 -0.20
C VAL A 119 -9.28 -6.82 1.00
N GLY A 120 -8.23 -5.99 1.00
CA GLY A 120 -8.01 -5.00 2.07
C GLY A 120 -9.14 -3.98 2.16
N ALA A 121 -9.63 -3.48 1.02
CA ALA A 121 -10.76 -2.56 0.96
C ALA A 121 -12.03 -3.21 1.55
N THR A 122 -12.33 -4.45 1.17
CA THR A 122 -13.49 -5.19 1.69
C THR A 122 -13.42 -5.43 3.20
N LEU A 123 -12.22 -5.68 3.75
CA LEU A 123 -12.05 -5.82 5.20
C LEU A 123 -12.36 -4.52 5.95
N ALA A 124 -11.89 -3.37 5.43
CA ALA A 124 -12.21 -2.07 6.03
C ALA A 124 -13.70 -1.74 5.89
N MET A 125 -14.31 -2.02 4.74
CA MET A 125 -15.76 -1.82 4.53
C MET A 125 -16.60 -2.72 5.42
N SER A 126 -16.16 -3.96 5.68
CA SER A 126 -16.84 -4.87 6.61
C SER A 126 -16.94 -4.28 8.01
N MET A 127 -15.91 -3.58 8.49
CA MET A 127 -15.97 -2.90 9.79
C MET A 127 -17.03 -1.81 9.82
N PHE A 128 -17.13 -0.99 8.76
CA PHE A 128 -18.19 0.03 8.64
C PHE A 128 -19.59 -0.58 8.59
N ILE A 129 -19.77 -1.66 7.84
CA ILE A 129 -21.06 -2.36 7.75
C ILE A 129 -21.45 -2.92 9.13
N LEU A 130 -20.50 -3.53 9.85
CA LEU A 130 -20.75 -4.04 11.20
C LEU A 130 -21.07 -2.91 12.19
N ALA A 131 -20.38 -1.77 12.08
CA ALA A 131 -20.68 -0.60 12.88
C ALA A 131 -22.10 -0.09 12.64
N GLY A 132 -22.50 0.05 11.37
CA GLY A 132 -23.84 0.53 11.00
C GLY A 132 -24.97 -0.44 11.33
N ARG A 133 -24.69 -1.73 11.51
CA ARG A 133 -25.68 -2.73 11.99
C ARG A 133 -25.91 -2.69 13.49
N GLN A 134 -24.97 -2.12 14.23
CA GLN A 134 -24.98 -2.08 15.69
C GLN A 134 -25.49 -0.73 16.25
N ALA A 135 -25.45 0.32 15.42
CA ALA A 135 -26.06 1.62 15.66
C ALA A 135 -27.58 1.58 15.47
#